data_AF-A0A6I7Q9M8-F1
#
_entry.id   AF-A0A6I7Q9M8-F1
#
_cell.length_a   1.000
_cell.length_b   1.000
_cell.length_c   1.000
_cell.angle_alpha   90.00
_cell.angle_beta   90.00
_cell.angle_gamma   90.00
#
_symmetry.space_group_name_H-M   'P 1'
#
loop_
_entity.id
_entity.type
_entity.pdbx_description
1 polymer ?
#
loop_
_entity_poly.entity_id
_entity_poly.type
_entity_poly.pdbx_seq_one_letter_code
_entity_poly.pdbx_strand_id
1 'polypeptide(L)'
;MLTGVRHAYYKNIRDFDVEELDLLVEEPSVNAPQIWNLINEERTEILKICIEYLKGHHRTLVEFIFEHPGADSEEIAEHFDISVNNAWIRKHRVIKQLSDCAKENM
;
A
#
# COMPACT_ATOMS: atom_id res chain seq x y z
N MET A 1 -52.66 -41.14 8.14
CA MET A 1 -51.76 -40.24 8.90
C MET A 1 -50.51 -39.93 8.06
N LEU A 2 -50.64 -39.14 6.99
CA LEU A 2 -49.50 -38.78 6.11
C LEU A 2 -49.14 -37.28 6.22
N THR A 3 -50.06 -36.47 6.73
CA THR A 3 -49.90 -35.03 6.91
C THR A 3 -48.84 -34.69 7.96
N GLY A 4 -48.76 -35.44 9.07
CA GLY A 4 -47.73 -35.23 10.10
C GLY A 4 -46.31 -35.51 9.60
N VAL A 5 -46.14 -36.59 8.83
CA VAL A 5 -44.84 -36.97 8.24
C VAL A 5 -44.38 -35.93 7.22
N ARG A 6 -45.29 -35.42 6.39
CA ARG A 6 -44.99 -34.36 5.42
C ARG A 6 -44.56 -33.05 6.09
N HIS A 7 -45.24 -32.65 7.17
CA HIS A 7 -44.85 -31.44 7.92
C HIS A 7 -43.50 -31.60 8.61
N ALA A 8 -43.21 -32.79 9.18
CA ALA A 8 -41.91 -33.09 9.75
C ALA A 8 -40.79 -33.05 8.70
N TYR A 9 -41.04 -33.58 7.49
CA TYR A 9 -40.09 -33.52 6.38
C TYR A 9 -39.76 -32.08 5.95
N TYR A 10 -40.77 -31.25 5.72
CA TYR A 10 -40.55 -29.84 5.35
C TYR A 10 -39.90 -29.03 6.46
N LYS A 11 -40.19 -29.34 7.73
CA LYS A 11 -39.52 -28.72 8.87
C LYS A 11 -38.03 -29.08 8.90
N ASN A 12 -37.69 -30.36 8.74
CA ASN A 12 -36.29 -30.80 8.71
C ASN A 12 -35.51 -30.20 7.54
N ILE A 13 -36.10 -30.09 6.35
CA ILE A 13 -35.44 -29.40 5.22
C ILE A 13 -35.13 -27.95 5.57
N ARG A 14 -36.12 -27.22 6.10
CA ARG A 14 -35.96 -25.81 6.45
C ARG A 14 -34.92 -25.60 7.54
N ASP A 15 -34.94 -26.46 8.56
CA ASP A 15 -34.02 -26.35 9.69
C ASP A 15 -32.58 -26.72 9.25
N PHE A 16 -32.42 -27.64 8.28
CA PHE A 16 -31.13 -27.99 7.66
C PHE A 16 -30.55 -26.85 6.79
N ASP A 17 -31.38 -26.21 5.95
CA ASP A 17 -30.96 -25.05 5.14
C ASP A 17 -30.48 -23.88 6.01
N VAL A 18 -31.10 -23.68 7.19
CA VAL A 18 -30.73 -22.62 8.14
C VAL A 18 -29.40 -22.93 8.84
N GLU A 19 -29.17 -24.18 9.26
CA GLU A 19 -27.90 -24.60 9.87
C GLU A 19 -26.70 -24.51 8.89
N GLU A 20 -26.91 -24.81 7.61
CA GLU A 20 -25.88 -24.66 6.57
C GLU A 20 -25.53 -23.19 6.29
N LEU A 21 -26.53 -22.30 6.35
CA LEU A 21 -26.33 -20.85 6.22
C LEU A 21 -25.54 -20.26 7.39
N ASP A 22 -25.80 -20.68 8.63
CA ASP A 22 -25.09 -20.18 9.81
C ASP A 22 -23.61 -20.59 9.83
N LEU A 23 -23.24 -21.75 9.25
CA LEU A 23 -21.85 -22.21 9.12
C LEU A 23 -21.02 -21.43 8.09
N LEU A 24 -21.67 -20.79 7.11
CA LEU A 24 -21.01 -20.00 6.07
C LEU A 24 -20.73 -18.54 6.49
N VAL A 25 -21.19 -18.13 7.67
CA VAL A 25 -21.19 -16.72 8.10
C VAL A 25 -19.94 -16.30 8.89
N GLU A 26 -19.05 -17.21 9.30
CA GLU A 26 -17.97 -16.89 10.24
C GLU A 26 -16.53 -17.15 9.76
N GLU A 27 -16.21 -16.88 8.50
CA GLU A 27 -14.86 -16.42 8.19
C GLU A 27 -14.92 -15.03 7.56
N PRO A 28 -14.46 -13.96 8.25
CA PRO A 28 -14.27 -12.70 7.58
C PRO A 28 -13.28 -12.93 6.44
N SER A 29 -13.76 -12.82 5.20
CA SER A 29 -12.92 -12.73 4.01
C SER A 29 -11.84 -11.67 4.26
N VAL A 30 -10.64 -12.11 4.63
CA VAL A 30 -9.49 -11.24 4.74
C VAL A 30 -9.19 -10.82 3.30
N ASN A 31 -9.53 -9.57 2.97
CA ASN A 31 -9.28 -8.98 1.64
C ASN A 31 -7.95 -9.50 1.10
N ALA A 32 -7.97 -10.28 0.02
CA ALA A 32 -6.76 -10.83 -0.56
C ALA A 32 -5.83 -9.66 -0.95
N PRO A 33 -4.65 -9.50 -0.33
CA PRO A 33 -3.79 -8.33 -0.56
C PRO A 33 -3.15 -8.33 -1.95
N GLN A 34 -3.47 -9.30 -2.81
CA GLN A 34 -2.90 -9.53 -4.14
C GLN A 34 -2.92 -8.25 -4.99
N ILE A 35 -4.06 -7.55 -5.06
CA ILE A 35 -4.18 -6.31 -5.84
C ILE A 35 -3.28 -5.22 -5.26
N TRP A 36 -3.23 -5.07 -3.94
CA TRP A 36 -2.37 -4.07 -3.29
C TRP A 36 -0.88 -4.38 -3.47
N ASN A 37 -0.50 -5.66 -3.46
CA ASN A 37 0.86 -6.08 -3.73
C ASN A 37 1.29 -5.71 -5.16
N LEU A 38 0.44 -6.00 -6.16
CA LEU A 38 0.69 -5.61 -7.55
C LEU A 38 0.83 -4.09 -7.71
N ILE A 39 -0.06 -3.31 -7.09
CA ILE A 39 0.01 -1.84 -7.10
C ILE A 39 1.31 -1.34 -6.45
N ASN A 40 1.75 -1.97 -5.36
CA ASN A 40 2.98 -1.58 -4.68
C ASN A 40 4.23 -1.95 -5.48
N GLU A 41 4.23 -3.08 -6.17
CA GLU A 41 5.30 -3.49 -7.09
C GLU A 41 5.43 -2.48 -8.23
N GLU A 42 4.32 -2.14 -8.89
CA GLU A 42 4.26 -1.14 -9.96
C GLU A 42 4.76 0.24 -9.49
N ARG A 43 4.27 0.72 -8.34
CA ARG A 43 4.74 1.98 -7.73
C ARG A 43 6.23 1.97 -7.44
N THR A 44 6.75 0.83 -6.99
CA THR A 44 8.18 0.67 -6.69
C THR A 44 9.02 0.74 -7.96
N GLU A 45 8.55 0.13 -9.06
CA GLU A 45 9.22 0.16 -10.35
C GLU A 45 9.24 1.57 -10.94
N ILE A 46 8.11 2.28 -10.94
CA ILE A 46 8.02 3.68 -11.36
C ILE A 46 9.00 4.55 -10.54
N LEU A 47 9.04 4.36 -9.23
CA LEU A 47 9.91 5.14 -8.37
C LEU A 47 11.40 4.90 -8.68
N LYS A 48 11.80 3.65 -8.96
CA LYS A 48 13.17 3.33 -9.39
C LYS A 48 13.54 4.06 -10.67
N ILE A 49 12.68 4.02 -11.69
CA ILE A 49 12.86 4.73 -12.96
C ILE A 49 13.04 6.24 -12.70
N CYS A 50 12.19 6.82 -11.86
CA CYS A 50 12.28 8.24 -11.54
C CYS A 50 13.57 8.62 -10.79
N ILE A 51 14.08 7.75 -9.91
CA ILE A 51 15.37 7.95 -9.23
C ILE A 51 16.53 7.85 -10.21
N GLU A 52 16.44 7.00 -11.23
CA GLU A 52 17.45 6.89 -12.28
C GLU A 52 17.59 8.19 -13.10
N TYR A 53 16.50 8.91 -13.34
CA TYR A 53 16.52 10.21 -14.02
C TYR A 53 17.07 11.38 -13.18
N LEU A 54 17.23 11.21 -11.86
CA LEU A 54 17.79 12.26 -11.02
C LEU A 54 19.30 12.44 -11.28
N LYS A 55 19.76 13.69 -11.14
CA LYS A 55 21.19 14.03 -11.13
C LYS A 55 21.88 13.36 -9.93
N GLY A 56 23.17 13.03 -10.05
CA GLY A 56 23.91 12.26 -9.03
C GLY A 56 23.77 12.78 -7.59
N HIS A 57 23.93 14.08 -7.36
CA HIS A 57 23.76 14.69 -6.03
C HIS A 57 22.32 14.65 -5.48
N HIS A 58 21.32 14.56 -6.36
CA HIS A 58 19.93 14.37 -5.96
C HIS A 58 19.66 12.89 -5.67
N ARG A 59 20.28 11.97 -6.41
CA ARG A 59 20.18 10.53 -6.12
C ARG A 59 20.74 10.18 -4.74
N THR A 60 21.93 10.69 -4.39
CA THR A 60 22.52 10.49 -3.06
C THR A 60 21.65 11.07 -1.94
N LEU A 61 20.97 12.20 -2.20
CA LEU A 61 20.01 12.76 -1.24
C LEU A 61 18.79 11.86 -1.05
N VAL A 62 18.28 11.25 -2.13
CA VAL A 62 17.15 10.31 -2.04
C VAL A 62 17.55 9.06 -1.27
N GLU A 63 18.72 8.50 -1.57
CA GLU A 63 19.28 7.33 -0.86
C GLU A 63 19.37 7.62 0.65
N PHE A 64 19.94 8.77 1.03
CA PHE A 64 19.99 9.19 2.44
C PHE A 64 18.60 9.28 3.09
N ILE A 65 17.60 9.85 2.40
CA ILE A 65 16.23 9.98 2.92
C ILE A 65 15.56 8.61 3.11
N PHE A 66 15.85 7.64 2.23
CA PHE A 66 15.33 6.28 2.39
C PHE A 66 15.99 5.52 3.53
N GLU A 67 17.29 5.71 3.75
CA GLU A 67 18.01 5.14 4.89
C GLU A 67 17.56 5.75 6.22
N HIS A 68 17.16 7.03 6.21
CA HIS A 68 16.75 7.79 7.39
C HIS A 68 15.34 8.37 7.20
N PRO A 69 14.29 7.53 7.19
CA PRO A 69 12.91 7.96 6.98
C PRO A 69 12.42 8.75 8.21
N GLY A 70 12.60 10.06 8.16
CA GLY A 70 12.35 10.95 9.29
C GLY A 70 13.33 12.11 9.35
N ALA A 71 14.44 12.02 8.63
CA ALA A 71 15.47 13.03 8.66
C ALA A 71 14.94 14.42 8.29
N ASP A 72 15.19 15.37 9.18
CA ASP A 72 14.79 16.75 8.99
C ASP A 72 15.85 17.52 8.17
N SER A 73 15.67 18.83 8.05
CA SER A 73 16.60 19.64 7.25
C SER A 73 17.94 19.87 7.94
N GLU A 74 18.01 19.70 9.27
CA GLU A 74 19.24 19.86 10.05
C GLU A 74 20.13 18.63 9.89
N GLU A 75 19.56 17.42 9.99
CA GLU A 75 20.29 16.17 9.77
C GLU A 75 20.81 16.05 8.32
N ILE A 76 20.00 16.47 7.34
CA ILE A 76 20.44 16.53 5.94
C ILE A 76 21.56 17.57 5.77
N ALA A 77 21.45 18.72 6.43
CA ALA A 77 22.46 19.76 6.35
C ALA A 77 23.80 19.31 6.92
N GLU A 78 23.77 18.63 8.07
CA GLU A 78 24.96 18.05 8.70
C GLU A 78 25.59 16.97 7.82
N HIS A 79 24.79 16.03 7.29
CA HIS A 79 25.31 14.93 6.49
C HIS A 79 25.98 15.38 5.19
N PHE A 80 25.42 16.41 4.53
CA PHE A 80 25.90 16.89 3.23
C PHE A 80 26.79 18.13 3.31
N ASP A 81 27.12 18.61 4.53
CA ASP A 81 27.88 19.84 4.79
C ASP A 81 27.34 21.05 4.00
N ILE A 82 26.03 21.29 4.14
CA ILE A 82 25.31 22.42 3.52
C ILE A 82 24.51 23.19 4.55
N SER A 83 24.04 24.40 4.21
CA SER A 83 23.14 25.12 5.12
C SER A 83 21.76 24.44 5.20
N VAL A 84 21.11 24.55 6.37
CA VAL A 84 19.76 24.02 6.64
C VAL A 84 18.74 24.48 5.59
N ASN A 85 18.82 25.74 5.18
CA ASN A 85 17.95 26.27 4.12
C ASN A 85 18.21 25.60 2.76
N ASN A 86 19.48 25.34 2.42
CA ASN A 86 19.83 24.63 1.19
C ASN A 86 19.35 23.17 1.24
N ALA A 87 19.51 22.50 2.38
CA ALA A 87 18.98 21.16 2.61
C ALA A 87 17.46 21.10 2.39
N TRP A 88 16.71 22.03 2.98
CA TRP A 88 15.27 22.14 2.80
C TRP A 88 14.87 22.34 1.33
N ILE A 89 15.52 23.29 0.64
CA ILE A 89 15.25 23.57 -0.78
C ILE A 89 15.54 22.33 -1.64
N ARG A 90 16.68 21.66 -1.41
CA ARG A 90 17.07 20.46 -2.15
C ARG A 90 16.09 19.31 -1.91
N LYS A 91 15.71 19.05 -0.66
CA LYS A 91 14.72 18.03 -0.29
C LYS A 91 13.40 18.28 -1.02
N HIS A 92 12.88 19.50 -0.91
CA HIS A 92 11.63 19.88 -1.58
C HIS A 92 11.73 19.73 -3.10
N ARG A 93 12.85 20.15 -3.71
CA ARG A 93 13.08 20.04 -5.15
C ARG A 93 13.07 18.58 -5.62
N VAL A 94 13.79 17.71 -4.92
CA VAL A 94 13.87 16.28 -5.25
C VAL A 94 12.52 15.60 -5.13
N ILE A 95 11.78 15.85 -4.05
CA ILE A 95 10.43 15.31 -3.87
C ILE A 95 9.51 15.76 -5.00
N LYS A 96 9.59 17.04 -5.38
CA LYS A 96 8.81 17.56 -6.52
C LYS A 96 9.19 16.86 -7.83
N GLN A 97 10.47 16.70 -8.11
CA GLN A 97 10.94 16.00 -9.32
C GLN A 97 10.48 14.55 -9.38
N LEU A 98 10.56 13.83 -8.27
CA LEU A 98 10.06 12.45 -8.17
C LEU A 98 8.53 12.41 -8.36
N SER A 99 7.79 13.33 -7.74
CA SER A 99 6.34 13.39 -7.89
C SER A 99 5.91 13.74 -9.32
N ASP A 100 6.61 14.64 -9.99
CA ASP A 100 6.31 15.04 -11.37
C ASP A 100 6.60 13.86 -12.31
N CYS A 101 7.76 13.21 -12.16
CA CYS A 101 8.10 12.00 -12.92
C CYS A 101 7.11 10.85 -12.69
N ALA A 102 6.72 10.58 -11.44
CA ALA A 102 5.78 9.51 -11.13
C ALA A 102 4.40 9.76 -11.77
N LYS A 103 3.94 11.02 -11.84
CA LYS A 103 2.69 11.37 -12.52
C LYS A 103 2.74 11.19 -14.03
N GLU A 104 3.91 11.32 -14.65
CA GLU A 104 4.10 11.11 -16.08
C GLU A 104 4.21 9.63 -16.45
N ASN A 105 4.61 8.78 -15.50
CA ASN A 105 4.83 7.33 -15.69
C ASN A 105 3.73 6.45 -15.06
N MET A 106 2.70 7.06 -14.48
CA MET A 106 1.45 6.42 -14.05
C MET A 106 0.37 6.57 -15.13
#